data_AF-A0A7G5WHI4-F1
#
_entry.id   AF-A0A7G5WHI4-F1
#
_cell.length_a   1.000
_cell.length_b   1.000
_cell.length_c   1.000
_cell.angle_alpha   90.00
_cell.angle_beta   90.00
_cell.angle_gamma   90.00
#
_symmetry.space_group_name_H-M   'P 1'
#
loop_
_entity.id
_entity.type
_entity.pdbx_description
1 polymer ?
#
loop_
_entity_poly.entity_id
_entity_poly.type
_entity_poly.pdbx_seq_one_letter_code
_entity_poly.pdbx_strand_id
1 'polypeptide(L)'
;MSEAREQHLDELREIVAEVLEVEPEEITETGSFAEEHEADSLRAIEILARIEKKYKIDIPQSELPQMENLKAVYDVVAQQAGWQD
;
A
#
# COMPACT_ATOMS: atom_id res chain seq x y z
N MET A 1 9.30 15.72 -6.15
CA MET A 1 9.28 14.43 -5.45
C MET A 1 10.42 14.46 -4.46
N SER A 2 10.17 14.29 -3.16
CA SER A 2 11.24 14.12 -2.19
C SER A 2 11.78 12.69 -2.30
N GLU A 3 13.06 12.47 -2.01
CA GLU A 3 13.67 11.13 -1.99
C GLU A 3 12.95 10.21 -0.98
N ALA A 4 12.39 10.78 0.09
CA ALA A 4 11.64 10.03 1.09
C ALA A 4 10.33 9.45 0.55
N ARG A 5 9.58 10.20 -0.28
CA ARG A 5 8.35 9.69 -0.91
C ARG A 5 8.64 8.49 -1.81
N GLU A 6 9.70 8.57 -2.63
CA GLU A 6 10.08 7.47 -3.51
C GLU A 6 10.45 6.23 -2.71
N GLN A 7 11.25 6.39 -1.65
CA GLN A 7 11.61 5.29 -0.76
C GLN A 7 10.39 4.65 -0.09
N HIS A 8 9.46 5.46 0.43
CA HIS A 8 8.22 4.96 1.02
C HIS A 8 7.34 4.20 0.02
N LEU A 9 7.24 4.69 -1.22
CA LEU A 9 6.51 4.01 -2.27
C LEU A 9 7.14 2.68 -2.66
N ASP A 10 8.47 2.63 -2.78
CA ASP A 10 9.17 1.37 -3.07
C ASP A 10 8.96 0.36 -1.94
N GLU A 11 9.04 0.79 -0.69
CA GLU A 11 8.77 -0.07 0.46
C GLU A 11 7.32 -0.59 0.51
N LEU A 12 6.34 0.25 0.15
CA LEU A 12 4.94 -0.17 0.06
C LEU A 12 4.73 -1.12 -1.12
N ARG A 13 5.36 -0.85 -2.26
CA ARG A 13 5.32 -1.68 -3.46
C ARG A 13 5.82 -3.09 -3.17
N GLU A 14 6.95 -3.21 -2.48
CA GLU A 14 7.47 -4.52 -2.07
C GLU A 14 6.48 -5.30 -1.21
N ILE A 15 5.86 -4.65 -0.21
CA ILE A 15 4.87 -5.31 0.67
C ILE A 15 3.66 -5.78 -0.13
N VAL A 16 3.14 -4.92 -1.02
CA VAL A 16 1.98 -5.25 -1.86
C VAL A 16 2.32 -6.41 -2.79
N ALA A 17 3.47 -6.35 -3.46
CA ALA A 17 3.94 -7.40 -4.37
C ALA A 17 4.13 -8.75 -3.66
N GLU A 18 4.71 -8.75 -2.44
CA GLU A 18 4.83 -9.95 -1.61
C GLU A 18 3.46 -10.56 -1.28
N VAL A 19 2.47 -9.74 -0.92
CA VAL A 19 1.15 -10.23 -0.53
C VAL A 19 0.35 -10.70 -1.75
N LEU A 20 0.49 -10.03 -2.88
CA LEU A 20 -0.18 -10.41 -4.13
C LEU A 20 0.56 -11.53 -4.88
N GLU A 21 1.76 -11.91 -4.42
CA GLU A 21 2.60 -12.96 -5.04
C GLU A 21 2.96 -12.64 -6.50
N VAL A 22 3.22 -11.36 -6.78
CA VAL A 22 3.60 -10.83 -8.10
C VAL A 22 4.93 -10.09 -8.04
N GLU A 23 5.49 -9.71 -9.19
CA GLU A 23 6.72 -8.91 -9.20
C GLU A 23 6.43 -7.44 -8.86
N PRO A 24 7.31 -6.75 -8.11
CA PRO A 24 7.10 -5.34 -7.76
C PRO A 24 7.01 -4.44 -9.00
N GLU A 25 7.68 -4.81 -10.10
CA GLU A 25 7.61 -4.09 -11.38
C GLU A 25 6.22 -4.13 -12.02
N GLU A 26 5.38 -5.12 -11.68
CA GLU A 26 4.00 -5.21 -12.15
C GLU A 26 3.06 -4.26 -11.38
N ILE A 27 3.45 -3.85 -10.17
CA ILE A 27 2.67 -2.95 -9.33
C ILE A 27 2.88 -1.49 -9.75
N THR A 28 1.91 -0.94 -10.47
CA THR A 28 1.91 0.47 -10.86
C THR A 28 1.30 1.38 -9.79
N GLU A 29 1.66 2.67 -9.79
CA GLU A 29 1.13 3.64 -8.81
C GLU A 29 -0.39 3.81 -8.90
N THR A 30 -0.94 3.73 -10.12
CA THR A 30 -2.37 3.97 -10.39
C THR A 30 -3.16 2.70 -10.68
N GLY A 31 -2.48 1.56 -10.76
CA GLY A 31 -3.09 0.30 -11.14
C GLY A 31 -3.98 -0.26 -10.05
N SER A 32 -5.16 -0.74 -10.43
CA SER A 32 -6.15 -1.27 -9.51
C SER A 32 -5.74 -2.67 -9.07
N PHE A 33 -5.48 -2.86 -7.79
CA PHE A 33 -5.09 -4.17 -7.25
C PHE A 33 -6.17 -5.22 -7.47
N ALA A 34 -7.44 -4.83 -7.32
CA ALA A 34 -8.57 -5.74 -7.48
C ALA A 34 -8.78 -6.13 -8.95
N GLU A 35 -8.61 -5.19 -9.90
CA GLU A 35 -8.85 -5.46 -11.32
C GLU A 35 -7.64 -6.08 -12.03
N GLU A 36 -6.41 -5.72 -11.66
CA GLU A 36 -5.18 -6.14 -12.34
C GLU A 36 -4.52 -7.34 -11.68
N HIS A 37 -4.66 -7.49 -10.37
CA HIS A 37 -3.97 -8.53 -9.58
C HIS A 37 -4.93 -9.40 -8.76
N GLU A 38 -6.23 -9.34 -9.06
CA GLU A 38 -7.27 -10.13 -8.39
C GLU A 38 -7.20 -10.01 -6.85
N ALA A 39 -6.85 -8.81 -6.36
CA ALA A 39 -6.70 -8.57 -4.93
C ALA A 39 -8.06 -8.61 -4.23
N ASP A 40 -8.31 -9.73 -3.57
CA ASP A 40 -9.49 -9.92 -2.74
C ASP A 40 -9.42 -9.09 -1.44
N SER A 41 -10.56 -8.95 -0.77
CA SER A 41 -10.66 -8.30 0.54
C SER A 41 -9.71 -8.90 1.60
N LEU A 42 -9.40 -10.19 1.51
CA LEU A 42 -8.39 -10.84 2.37
C LEU A 42 -6.97 -10.33 2.12
N ARG A 43 -6.58 -10.19 0.84
CA ARG A 43 -5.25 -9.68 0.47
C ARG A 43 -5.10 -8.22 0.91
N ALA A 44 -6.15 -7.41 0.74
CA ALA A 44 -6.17 -6.03 1.22
C ALA A 44 -5.98 -5.93 2.76
N ILE A 45 -6.65 -6.80 3.52
CA ILE A 45 -6.48 -6.89 4.98
C ILE A 45 -5.06 -7.30 5.36
N GLU A 46 -4.44 -8.20 4.62
CA GLU A 46 -3.06 -8.64 4.88
C GLU A 46 -2.03 -7.55 4.54
N ILE A 47 -2.20 -6.85 3.42
CA ILE A 47 -1.39 -5.67 3.07
C ILE A 47 -1.47 -4.64 4.21
N LEU A 48 -2.68 -4.31 4.66
CA LEU A 48 -2.91 -3.40 5.78
C LEU A 48 -2.14 -3.84 7.03
N ALA A 49 -2.32 -5.09 7.46
CA ALA A 49 -1.69 -5.63 8.65
C ALA A 49 -0.14 -5.62 8.56
N ARG A 50 0.43 -5.88 7.37
CA ARG A 50 1.87 -5.82 7.13
C ARG A 50 2.40 -4.39 7.25
N ILE A 51 1.68 -3.42 6.67
CA ILE A 51 2.01 -1.99 6.74
C ILE A 51 1.93 -1.49 8.18
N GLU A 52 0.82 -1.73 8.88
CA GLU A 52 0.62 -1.36 10.29
C GLU A 52 1.74 -1.89 11.16
N LYS A 53 2.11 -3.16 10.99
CA LYS A 53 3.21 -3.79 11.74
C LYS A 53 4.58 -3.19 11.41
N LYS A 54 4.84 -2.86 10.13
CA LYS A 54 6.13 -2.30 9.69
C LYS A 54 6.33 -0.89 10.23
N TYR A 55 5.33 -0.02 10.06
CA TYR A 55 5.41 1.39 10.43
C TYR A 55 4.92 1.67 11.86
N LYS A 56 4.37 0.66 12.55
CA LYS A 56 3.79 0.77 13.90
C LYS A 56 2.71 1.84 13.97
N ILE A 57 1.84 1.83 12.99
CA ILE A 57 0.67 2.70 12.86
C ILE A 57 -0.62 1.87 12.94
N ASP A 58 -1.73 2.50 13.28
CA ASP A 58 -3.07 1.91 13.25
C ASP A 58 -3.86 2.59 12.13
N ILE A 59 -4.24 1.84 11.11
CA ILE A 59 -5.03 2.33 9.98
C ILE A 59 -6.46 1.80 10.13
N PRO A 60 -7.48 2.67 10.19
CA PRO A 60 -8.85 2.21 10.35
C PRO A 60 -9.32 1.43 9.11
N GLN A 61 -10.06 0.34 9.33
CA GLN A 61 -10.62 -0.47 8.25
C GLN A 61 -11.57 0.31 7.31
N SER A 62 -12.06 1.48 7.72
CA SER A 62 -12.82 2.38 6.85
C SER A 62 -12.00 2.92 5.67
N GLU A 63 -10.66 2.89 5.76
CA GLU A 63 -9.75 3.32 4.69
C GLU A 63 -9.45 2.18 3.69
N LEU A 64 -9.68 0.90 4.05
CA LEU A 64 -9.45 -0.24 3.14
C LEU A 64 -10.10 -0.07 1.77
N PRO A 65 -11.37 0.39 1.64
CA PRO A 65 -11.98 0.61 0.33
C PRO A 65 -11.28 1.67 -0.52
N GLN A 66 -10.49 2.55 0.09
CA GLN A 66 -9.69 3.56 -0.62
C GLN A 66 -8.33 3.02 -1.05
N MET A 67 -7.86 1.91 -0.47
CA MET A 67 -6.58 1.26 -0.78
C MET A 67 -6.65 0.40 -2.05
N GLU A 68 -7.17 0.99 -3.13
CA GLU A 68 -7.40 0.32 -4.41
C GLU A 68 -6.16 0.24 -5.30
N ASN A 69 -5.17 1.12 -5.07
CA ASN A 69 -3.91 1.19 -5.79
C ASN A 69 -2.77 1.67 -4.88
N LEU A 70 -1.53 1.57 -5.36
CA LEU A 70 -0.33 1.85 -4.56
C LEU A 70 -0.27 3.31 -4.10
N LYS A 71 -0.67 4.24 -4.96
CA LYS A 71 -0.73 5.66 -4.61
C LYS A 71 -1.73 5.90 -3.47
N ALA A 72 -2.92 5.31 -3.54
CA ALA A 72 -3.94 5.51 -2.51
C ALA A 72 -3.53 4.87 -1.17
N VAL A 73 -2.86 3.71 -1.22
CA VAL A 73 -2.21 3.11 -0.03
C VAL A 73 -1.21 4.08 0.57
N TYR A 74 -0.31 4.64 -0.24
CA TYR A 74 0.66 5.64 0.24
C TYR A 74 -0.04 6.85 0.87
N ASP A 75 -1.09 7.39 0.24
CA ASP A 75 -1.81 8.56 0.74
C ASP A 75 -2.44 8.30 2.14
N VAL A 76 -3.03 7.11 2.34
CA VAL A 76 -3.58 6.69 3.65
C VAL A 76 -2.46 6.51 4.69
N VAL A 77 -1.38 5.82 4.31
CA VAL A 77 -0.25 5.56 5.21
C VAL A 77 0.45 6.85 5.59
N ALA A 78 0.69 7.75 4.64
CA ALA A 78 1.29 9.05 4.86
C ALA A 78 0.48 9.87 5.87
N GLN A 79 -0.85 9.85 5.75
CA GLN A 79 -1.74 10.55 6.67
C GLN A 79 -1.63 10.01 8.11
N GLN A 80 -1.56 8.68 8.29
CA GLN A 80 -1.50 8.06 9.61
C GLN A 80 -0.09 8.08 10.22
N ALA A 81 0.94 7.86 9.40
CA ALA A 81 2.34 7.90 9.81
C ALA A 81 2.88 9.32 9.98
N GLY A 82 2.14 10.33 9.50
CA GLY A 82 2.55 11.74 9.54
C GLY A 82 3.71 12.04 8.60
N TRP A 83 3.78 11.36 7.45
CA TRP A 83 4.78 11.66 6.43
C TRP A 83 4.48 13.05 5.83
N GLN A 84 5.45 13.96 5.98
CA GLN A 84 5.39 15.33 5.45
C GLN A 84 6.36 15.46 4.28
N ASP A 85 6.19 14.60 3.28
CA ASP A 85 7.03 14.54 2.08
C ASP A 85 6.61 15.57 1.01
#